data_AF-A0AAV3RR86-F1
#
_entry.id   AF-A0AAV3RR86-F1
#
_cell.length_a   1.000
_cell.length_b   1.000
_cell.length_c   1.000
_cell.angle_alpha   90.00
_cell.angle_beta   90.00
_cell.angle_gamma   90.00
#
_symmetry.space_group_name_H-M   'P 1'
#
loop_
_entity.id
_entity.type
_entity.pdbx_description
1 polymer ?
#
loop_
_entity_poly.entity_id
_entity_poly.type
_entity_poly.pdbx_seq_one_letter_code
_entity_poly.pdbx_strand_id
1 'polypeptide(L)'
;MIQRCYINQYANLHKLSKHKELKELEKMKRKHIEVMHFSHPHDLHIIDIQLANENPPKNCFGCNIPLFGSCYTCSTCNFYLHQYCFDLPHAIQSQSHPQHPLSLLHSPYSIVACNNCGESCTNIFVYTCSLCDFNVHANCARLDEKKYKDDNDRYIGELLGQKLEENKLLRAKIDELQNGCHISQEEHQMSIDQTPNEADLLRMEQDEYYHNKFLQSHMKSNTLPTEVMDYYASDPKIELNDFAQYF
;
A
#
# COMPACT_ATOMS: atom_id res chain seq x y z
N MET A 1 32.97 -28.28 66.97
CA MET A 1 32.07 -27.29 66.32
C MET A 1 32.56 -26.82 64.96
N ILE A 2 33.87 -26.56 64.77
CA ILE A 2 34.46 -25.99 63.54
C ILE A 2 34.22 -26.89 62.30
N GLN A 3 34.35 -28.21 62.43
CA GLN A 3 34.20 -29.15 61.30
C GLN A 3 32.77 -29.22 60.73
N ARG A 4 31.74 -29.02 61.58
CA ARG A 4 30.33 -28.95 61.13
C ARG A 4 30.03 -27.64 60.39
N CYS A 5 30.60 -26.51 60.83
CA CYS A 5 30.49 -25.25 60.09
C CYS A 5 31.13 -25.35 58.71
N TYR A 6 32.30 -25.97 58.61
CA TYR A 6 33.02 -26.10 57.34
C TYR A 6 32.26 -26.96 56.31
N ILE A 7 31.71 -28.10 56.73
CA ILE A 7 30.90 -28.97 55.86
C ILE A 7 29.64 -28.25 55.38
N ASN A 8 28.94 -27.53 56.27
CA ASN A 8 27.75 -26.76 55.91
C ASN A 8 28.06 -25.60 54.98
N GLN A 9 29.18 -24.91 55.19
CA GLN A 9 29.64 -23.83 54.31
C GLN A 9 29.99 -24.36 52.92
N TYR A 10 30.67 -25.50 52.83
CA TYR A 10 31.01 -26.14 51.56
C TYR A 10 29.76 -26.64 50.80
N ALA A 11 28.82 -27.27 51.50
CA ALA A 11 27.54 -27.71 50.92
C ALA A 11 26.70 -26.53 50.41
N ASN A 12 26.72 -25.39 51.10
CA ASN A 12 26.03 -24.17 50.67
C ASN A 12 26.72 -23.53 49.45
N LEU A 13 28.05 -23.46 49.41
CA LEU A 13 28.79 -22.97 48.26
C LEU A 13 28.54 -23.83 47.01
N HIS A 14 28.55 -25.16 47.18
CA HIS A 14 28.28 -26.11 46.09
C HIS A 14 26.83 -25.99 45.58
N LYS A 15 25.84 -25.83 46.47
CA LYS A 15 24.44 -25.55 46.08
C LYS A 15 24.30 -24.21 45.34
N LEU A 16 25.01 -23.17 45.78
CA LEU A 16 24.98 -21.85 45.13
C LEU A 16 25.61 -21.90 43.73
N SER A 17 26.72 -22.63 43.56
CA SER A 17 27.37 -22.85 42.26
C SER A 17 26.43 -23.57 41.30
N LYS A 18 25.85 -24.69 41.74
CA LYS A 18 24.94 -25.50 40.92
C LYS A 18 23.68 -24.75 40.50
N HIS A 19 23.13 -23.90 41.39
CA HIS A 19 21.97 -23.06 41.06
C HIS A 19 22.32 -21.93 40.08
N LYS A 20 23.54 -21.36 40.15
CA LYS A 20 24.02 -20.41 39.14
C LYS A 20 24.21 -21.08 37.78
N GLU A 21 24.81 -22.26 37.73
CA GLU A 21 25.00 -23.06 36.51
C GLU A 21 23.66 -23.45 35.87
N LEU A 22 22.67 -23.88 36.67
CA LEU A 22 21.33 -24.18 36.18
C LEU A 22 20.64 -22.95 35.60
N LYS A 23 20.74 -21.78 36.25
CA LYS A 23 20.18 -20.53 35.71
C LYS A 23 20.85 -20.08 34.43
N GLU A 24 22.17 -20.20 34.31
CA GLU A 24 22.89 -19.88 33.08
C GLU A 24 22.58 -20.90 31.97
N LEU A 25 22.42 -22.19 32.30
CA LEU A 25 21.98 -23.22 31.36
C LEU A 25 20.54 -23.00 30.90
N GLU A 26 19.62 -22.60 31.77
CA GLU A 26 18.25 -22.20 31.42
C GLU A 26 18.23 -20.94 30.55
N LYS A 27 19.10 -19.97 30.84
CA LYS A 27 19.30 -18.76 30.04
C LYS A 27 19.92 -19.05 28.66
N MET A 28 20.81 -20.04 28.57
CA MET A 28 21.36 -20.56 27.31
C MET A 28 20.33 -21.38 26.53
N LYS A 29 19.54 -22.23 27.20
CA LYS A 29 18.44 -23.00 26.61
C LYS A 29 17.31 -22.11 26.10
N ARG A 30 17.04 -20.98 26.77
CA ARG A 30 16.10 -19.95 26.28
C ARG A 30 16.59 -19.20 25.05
N LYS A 31 17.91 -19.18 24.78
CA LYS A 31 18.51 -18.44 23.65
C LYS A 31 18.59 -19.23 22.34
N HIS A 32 18.47 -20.55 22.36
CA HIS A 32 18.61 -21.41 21.17
C HIS A 32 17.51 -22.47 21.12
N ILE A 33 16.26 -22.05 20.96
CA ILE A 33 15.22 -22.97 20.47
C ILE A 33 15.21 -22.77 18.95
N GLU A 34 15.95 -23.63 18.26
CA GLU A 34 15.94 -23.73 16.79
C GLU A 34 14.56 -24.29 16.39
N VAL A 35 13.75 -23.45 15.75
CA VAL A 35 12.39 -23.81 15.31
C VAL A 35 12.22 -23.57 13.82
N MET A 36 11.59 -24.53 13.14
CA MET A 36 11.24 -24.42 11.73
C MET A 36 9.89 -23.72 11.56
N HIS A 37 9.75 -22.93 10.50
CA HIS A 37 8.48 -22.28 10.14
C HIS A 37 8.11 -22.64 8.70
N PHE A 38 6.82 -22.85 8.40
CA PHE A 38 6.39 -23.29 7.06
C PHE A 38 6.77 -22.29 5.94
N SER A 39 6.94 -21.01 6.29
CA SER A 39 7.27 -19.95 5.34
C SER A 39 8.78 -19.72 5.14
N HIS A 40 9.66 -20.45 5.85
CA HIS A 40 11.11 -20.24 5.76
C HIS A 40 11.90 -21.54 6.00
N PRO A 41 12.86 -21.91 5.12
CA PRO A 41 13.50 -23.22 5.15
C PRO A 41 14.65 -23.37 6.18
N HIS A 42 15.02 -22.32 6.90
CA HIS A 42 16.06 -22.36 7.92
C HIS A 42 15.48 -22.26 9.33
N ASP A 43 16.22 -22.77 10.30
CA ASP A 43 15.89 -22.63 11.72
C ASP A 43 15.84 -21.16 12.13
N LEU A 44 14.77 -20.83 12.86
CA LEU A 44 14.58 -19.54 13.49
C LEU A 44 14.93 -19.63 14.97
N HIS A 45 15.39 -18.51 15.52
CA HIS A 45 15.62 -18.34 16.96
C HIS A 45 14.98 -17.04 17.43
N ILE A 46 14.71 -16.95 18.72
CA ILE A 46 14.05 -15.79 19.31
C ILE A 46 15.08 -14.72 19.67
N ILE A 47 14.81 -13.48 19.28
CA ILE A 47 15.54 -12.28 19.71
C ILE A 47 14.56 -11.24 20.27
N ASP A 48 15.05 -10.37 21.14
CA ASP A 48 14.29 -9.20 21.61
C ASP A 48 14.74 -7.96 20.86
N ILE A 49 13.82 -7.31 20.15
CA ILE A 49 14.05 -6.05 19.43
C ILE A 49 13.46 -4.90 20.23
N GLN A 50 14.28 -3.87 20.49
CA GLN A 50 13.79 -2.59 21.00
C GLN A 50 13.44 -1.66 19.83
N LEU A 51 12.29 -1.00 19.93
CA LEU A 51 11.70 -0.11 18.90
C LEU A 51 12.62 1.02 18.38
N ALA A 52 13.75 1.30 19.04
CA ALA A 52 14.44 2.58 18.93
C ALA A 52 15.80 2.58 18.19
N ASN A 53 16.35 1.44 17.75
CA ASN A 53 17.78 1.40 17.40
C ASN A 53 18.12 1.10 15.94
N GLU A 54 17.16 0.78 15.06
CA GLU A 54 17.46 0.46 13.66
C GLU A 54 16.69 1.37 12.68
N ASN A 55 17.44 2.00 11.78
CA ASN A 55 16.92 2.84 10.69
C ASN A 55 17.42 2.27 9.35
N PRO A 56 16.55 1.71 8.49
CA PRO A 56 15.10 1.54 8.66
C PRO A 56 14.75 0.43 9.67
N PRO A 57 13.53 0.43 10.24
CA PRO A 57 13.07 -0.63 11.11
C PRO A 57 12.96 -1.96 10.36
N LYS A 58 13.29 -3.07 11.03
CA LYS A 58 13.02 -4.41 10.51
C LYS A 58 11.53 -4.70 10.58
N ASN A 59 10.97 -5.14 9.46
CA ASN A 59 9.57 -5.51 9.35
C ASN A 59 9.39 -7.03 9.41
N CYS A 60 8.26 -7.45 9.96
CA CYS A 60 7.82 -8.83 9.93
C CYS A 60 7.44 -9.27 8.51
N PHE A 61 7.94 -10.42 8.04
CA PHE A 61 7.57 -11.00 6.74
C PHE A 61 6.11 -11.45 6.66
N GLY A 62 5.49 -11.74 7.82
CA GLY A 62 4.11 -12.20 7.86
C GLY A 62 3.07 -11.09 7.75
N CYS A 63 3.37 -9.89 8.23
CA CYS A 63 2.38 -8.80 8.28
C CYS A 63 2.90 -7.43 7.78
N ASN A 64 4.19 -7.35 7.44
CA ASN A 64 4.87 -6.13 7.00
C ASN A 64 4.76 -4.94 7.98
N ILE A 65 4.59 -5.23 9.27
CA ILE A 65 4.60 -4.22 10.35
C ILE A 65 5.98 -4.25 11.04
N PRO A 66 6.50 -3.10 11.51
CA PRO A 66 7.72 -3.05 12.31
C PRO A 66 7.72 -4.02 13.48
N LEU A 67 8.88 -4.62 13.74
CA LEU A 67 9.08 -5.54 14.86
C LEU A 67 9.24 -4.78 16.18
N PHE A 68 8.73 -5.37 17.25
CA PHE A 68 8.92 -4.90 18.61
C PHE A 68 8.82 -6.08 19.58
N GLY A 69 9.59 -6.04 20.65
CA GLY A 69 9.63 -7.11 21.65
C GLY A 69 10.26 -8.39 21.10
N SER A 70 9.82 -9.53 21.64
CA SER A 70 10.32 -10.85 21.24
C SER A 70 9.83 -11.24 19.84
N CYS A 71 10.74 -11.64 18.96
CA CYS A 71 10.46 -12.03 17.58
C CYS A 71 11.37 -13.18 17.13
N TYR A 72 10.96 -13.88 16.08
CA TYR A 72 11.73 -14.93 15.45
C TYR A 72 12.59 -14.35 14.33
N THR A 73 13.85 -14.76 14.27
CA THR A 73 14.79 -14.38 13.20
C THR A 73 15.59 -15.58 12.71
N CYS A 74 15.99 -15.52 11.45
CA CYS A 74 16.96 -16.45 10.88
C CYS A 74 18.39 -15.91 11.08
N SER A 75 19.37 -16.79 11.34
CA SER A 75 20.78 -16.40 11.46
C SER A 75 21.46 -16.16 10.11
N THR A 76 20.97 -16.83 9.06
CA THR A 76 21.58 -16.81 7.72
C THR A 76 20.85 -15.89 6.75
N CYS A 77 19.57 -15.59 7.03
CA CYS A 77 18.71 -14.79 6.19
C CYS A 77 18.22 -13.55 6.94
N ASN A 78 17.96 -12.47 6.21
CA ASN A 78 17.31 -11.27 6.74
C ASN A 78 15.79 -11.51 6.90
N PHE A 79 15.40 -12.57 7.60
CA PHE A 79 14.03 -13.04 7.75
C PHE A 79 13.56 -12.86 9.19
N TYR A 80 12.39 -12.25 9.37
CA TYR A 80 11.84 -11.91 10.68
C TYR A 80 10.34 -12.15 10.78
N LEU A 81 9.87 -12.63 11.93
CA LEU A 81 8.45 -12.77 12.26
C LEU A 81 8.15 -12.30 13.67
N HIS A 82 7.03 -11.61 13.87
CA HIS A 82 6.43 -11.51 15.21
C HIS A 82 6.08 -12.90 15.73
N GLN A 83 6.11 -13.11 17.05
CA GLN A 83 5.62 -14.36 17.66
C GLN A 83 4.21 -14.70 17.21
N TYR A 84 3.32 -13.71 17.20
CA TYR A 84 1.97 -13.88 16.68
C TYR A 84 1.94 -14.40 15.23
N CYS A 85 2.79 -13.87 14.35
CA CYS A 85 2.83 -14.30 12.95
C CYS A 85 3.42 -15.71 12.78
N PHE A 86 4.32 -16.12 13.68
CA PHE A 86 4.86 -17.48 13.73
C PHE A 86 3.80 -18.49 14.20
N ASP A 87 2.96 -18.10 15.16
CA ASP A 87 1.93 -18.95 15.77
C ASP A 87 0.60 -18.96 14.99
N LEU A 88 0.54 -18.34 13.81
CA LEU A 88 -0.69 -18.30 13.02
C LEU A 88 -1.11 -19.73 12.63
N PRO A 89 -2.38 -20.11 12.86
CA PRO A 89 -2.86 -21.42 12.46
C PRO A 89 -2.84 -21.57 10.94
N HIS A 90 -2.51 -22.78 10.46
CA HIS A 90 -2.45 -23.02 9.02
C HIS A 90 -3.83 -22.94 8.34
N ALA A 91 -4.92 -23.18 9.09
CA ALA A 91 -6.28 -23.03 8.57
C ALA A 91 -7.21 -22.47 9.65
N ILE A 92 -8.17 -21.65 9.21
CA ILE A 92 -9.17 -21.01 10.08
C ILE A 92 -10.57 -21.11 9.48
N GLN A 93 -11.58 -20.98 10.35
CA GLN A 93 -12.97 -20.78 9.94
C GLN A 93 -13.31 -19.30 10.16
N SER A 94 -13.44 -18.52 9.09
CA SER A 94 -13.79 -17.11 9.22
C SER A 94 -15.29 -16.91 9.44
N GLN A 95 -15.68 -15.94 10.28
CA GLN A 95 -17.09 -15.54 10.41
C GLN A 95 -17.60 -14.77 9.20
N SER A 96 -16.72 -14.06 8.50
CA SER A 96 -17.03 -13.36 7.25
C SER A 96 -17.14 -14.31 6.05
N HIS A 97 -16.57 -15.52 6.18
CA HIS A 97 -16.64 -16.59 5.17
C HIS A 97 -16.84 -17.96 5.83
N PRO A 98 -18.02 -18.24 6.42
CA PRO A 98 -18.26 -19.44 7.20
C PRO A 98 -18.45 -20.71 6.35
N GLN A 99 -18.57 -20.58 5.03
CA GLN A 99 -18.91 -21.70 4.13
C GLN A 99 -17.73 -22.65 3.95
N HIS A 100 -16.51 -22.12 3.92
CA HIS A 100 -15.30 -22.89 3.66
C HIS A 100 -14.16 -22.44 4.59
N PRO A 101 -13.26 -23.37 4.97
CA PRO A 101 -12.06 -23.00 5.71
C PRO A 101 -11.11 -22.20 4.81
N LEU A 102 -10.41 -21.25 5.42
CA LEU A 102 -9.35 -20.50 4.77
C LEU A 102 -7.99 -21.08 5.13
N SER A 103 -7.10 -21.21 4.16
CA SER A 103 -5.74 -21.71 4.36
C SER A 103 -4.74 -20.56 4.37
N LEU A 104 -3.80 -20.58 5.30
CA LEU A 104 -2.75 -19.60 5.43
C LEU A 104 -1.69 -19.85 4.36
N LEU A 105 -1.51 -18.88 3.48
CA LEU A 105 -0.46 -18.87 2.48
C LEU A 105 0.44 -17.65 2.67
N HIS A 106 1.72 -17.84 2.39
CA HIS A 106 2.61 -16.73 2.11
C HIS A 106 2.57 -16.49 0.61
N SER A 107 2.04 -15.35 0.18
CA SER A 107 1.94 -15.02 -1.25
C SER A 107 2.92 -13.90 -1.62
N PRO A 108 4.08 -14.25 -2.20
CA PRO A 108 5.01 -13.24 -2.70
C PRO A 108 4.54 -12.56 -4.00
N TYR A 109 3.46 -13.03 -4.64
CA TYR A 109 3.13 -12.62 -6.01
C TYR A 109 1.64 -12.35 -6.29
N SER A 110 0.73 -12.53 -5.33
CA SER A 110 -0.69 -12.25 -5.58
C SER A 110 -1.05 -10.80 -5.24
N ILE A 111 -1.35 -10.00 -6.27
CA ILE A 111 -2.04 -8.71 -6.12
C ILE A 111 -3.52 -9.01 -5.91
N VAL A 112 -3.86 -9.57 -4.75
CA VAL A 112 -5.26 -9.79 -4.34
C VAL A 112 -5.62 -8.75 -3.29
N ALA A 113 -6.85 -8.26 -3.36
CA ALA A 113 -7.39 -7.35 -2.34
C ALA A 113 -7.94 -8.17 -1.17
N CYS A 114 -7.79 -7.64 0.04
CA CYS A 114 -8.39 -8.18 1.23
C CYS A 114 -9.90 -7.90 1.22
N ASN A 115 -10.74 -8.93 1.28
CA ASN A 115 -12.20 -8.76 1.30
C ASN A 115 -12.71 -7.99 2.53
N ASN A 116 -11.93 -7.94 3.62
CA ASN A 116 -12.34 -7.24 4.84
C ASN A 116 -11.99 -5.75 4.84
N CYS A 117 -10.85 -5.36 4.25
CA CYS A 117 -10.35 -3.98 4.34
C CYS A 117 -10.10 -3.30 2.99
N GLY A 118 -10.20 -4.03 1.88
CA GLY A 118 -9.96 -3.52 0.52
C GLY A 118 -8.48 -3.43 0.12
N GLU A 119 -7.56 -3.53 1.07
CA GLU A 119 -6.14 -3.34 0.82
C GLU A 119 -5.46 -4.51 0.13
N SER A 120 -4.35 -4.21 -0.56
CA SER A 120 -3.54 -5.23 -1.20
C SER A 120 -2.96 -6.22 -0.18
N CYS A 121 -2.89 -7.48 -0.58
CA CYS A 121 -2.33 -8.58 0.21
C CYS A 121 -0.91 -8.95 -0.24
N THR A 122 -0.19 -8.02 -0.87
CA THR A 122 1.11 -8.28 -1.48
C THR A 122 2.20 -8.47 -0.43
N ASN A 123 3.04 -9.51 -0.58
CA ASN A 123 4.21 -9.79 0.27
C ASN A 123 3.92 -9.94 1.77
N ILE A 124 2.75 -10.48 2.12
CA ILE A 124 2.36 -10.78 3.50
C ILE A 124 1.67 -12.15 3.58
N PHE A 125 1.36 -12.60 4.80
CA PHE A 125 0.54 -13.77 5.05
C PHE A 125 -0.94 -13.47 4.84
N VAL A 126 -1.58 -14.35 4.08
CA VAL A 126 -2.96 -14.20 3.61
C VAL A 126 -3.69 -15.51 3.87
N TYR A 127 -4.89 -15.42 4.41
CA TYR A 127 -5.82 -16.53 4.41
C TYR A 127 -6.64 -16.51 3.14
N THR A 128 -6.59 -17.60 2.36
CA THR A 128 -7.33 -17.73 1.10
C THR A 128 -8.24 -18.94 1.12
N CYS A 129 -9.38 -18.83 0.45
CA CYS A 129 -10.27 -19.95 0.18
C CYS A 129 -9.87 -20.61 -1.16
N SER A 130 -9.73 -21.94 -1.19
CA SER A 130 -9.44 -22.66 -2.44
C SER A 130 -10.65 -22.80 -3.36
N LEU A 131 -11.85 -22.56 -2.84
CA LEU A 131 -13.13 -22.75 -3.54
C LEU A 131 -13.83 -21.44 -3.90
N CYS A 132 -13.41 -20.32 -3.31
CA CYS A 132 -14.00 -19.01 -3.50
C CYS A 132 -12.90 -17.97 -3.70
N ASP A 133 -13.19 -16.90 -4.42
CA ASP A 133 -12.29 -15.75 -4.49
C ASP A 133 -12.40 -14.90 -3.22
N PHE A 134 -11.97 -15.49 -2.10
CA PHE A 134 -12.02 -14.90 -0.77
C PHE A 134 -10.61 -14.92 -0.15
N ASN A 135 -10.06 -13.73 0.07
CA ASN A 135 -8.73 -13.47 0.56
C ASN A 135 -8.79 -12.45 1.70
N VAL A 136 -8.16 -12.73 2.83
CA VAL A 136 -8.08 -11.80 3.95
C VAL A 136 -6.70 -11.81 4.57
N HIS A 137 -6.22 -10.63 4.99
CA HIS A 137 -4.98 -10.54 5.75
C HIS A 137 -5.07 -11.38 7.02
N ALA A 138 -3.95 -11.96 7.47
CA ALA A 138 -3.90 -12.66 8.75
C ALA A 138 -4.36 -11.79 9.93
N ASN A 139 -4.05 -10.49 9.90
CA ASN A 139 -4.51 -9.52 10.91
C ASN A 139 -6.02 -9.20 10.78
N CYS A 140 -6.56 -9.14 9.57
CA CYS A 140 -7.99 -8.90 9.34
C CYS A 140 -8.82 -10.11 9.78
N ALA A 141 -8.34 -11.33 9.50
CA ALA A 141 -8.99 -12.56 9.94
C ALA A 141 -9.07 -12.68 11.46
N ARG A 142 -8.05 -12.19 12.20
CA ARG A 142 -8.09 -12.16 13.67
C ARG A 142 -9.28 -11.38 14.21
N LEU A 143 -9.67 -10.30 13.53
CA LEU A 143 -10.78 -9.46 13.95
C LEU A 143 -12.14 -10.14 13.70
N ASP A 144 -12.19 -11.12 12.80
CA ASP A 144 -13.37 -11.94 12.57
C ASP A 144 -13.52 -13.07 13.62
N GLU A 145 -12.46 -13.45 14.31
CA GLU A 145 -12.48 -14.46 15.36
C GLU A 145 -12.96 -13.86 16.69
N LYS A 146 -14.27 -13.94 16.99
CA LYS A 146 -14.81 -13.63 18.33
C LYS A 146 -14.49 -14.69 19.39
N LYS A 147 -13.30 -15.31 19.33
CA LYS A 147 -12.80 -16.26 20.33
C LYS A 147 -11.66 -15.60 21.10
N TYR A 148 -12.00 -14.70 21.99
CA TYR A 148 -11.02 -14.04 22.85
C TYR A 148 -10.51 -15.03 23.90
N LYS A 149 -9.19 -15.13 24.05
CA LYS A 149 -8.58 -16.01 25.04
C LYS A 149 -8.75 -15.46 26.47
N ASP A 150 -8.85 -14.14 26.59
CA ASP A 150 -9.10 -13.39 27.82
C ASP A 150 -9.71 -12.00 27.53
N ASP A 151 -10.01 -11.23 28.58
CA ASP A 151 -10.59 -9.89 28.47
C ASP A 151 -9.66 -8.87 27.80
N ASN A 152 -8.35 -9.06 27.88
CA ASN A 152 -7.38 -8.18 27.23
C ASN A 152 -7.37 -8.42 25.71
N ASP A 153 -7.37 -9.67 25.27
CA ASP A 153 -7.55 -10.05 23.86
C ASP A 153 -8.86 -9.51 23.29
N ARG A 154 -9.94 -9.53 24.10
CA ARG A 154 -11.22 -8.92 23.74
C ARG A 154 -11.12 -7.42 23.52
N TYR A 155 -10.59 -6.69 24.49
CA TYR A 155 -10.43 -5.23 24.40
C TYR A 155 -9.56 -4.84 23.19
N ILE A 156 -8.46 -5.53 22.96
CA ILE A 156 -7.58 -5.28 21.81
C ILE A 156 -8.28 -5.59 20.49
N GLY A 157 -9.04 -6.69 20.40
CA GLY A 157 -9.84 -7.02 19.22
C GLY A 157 -10.90 -5.96 18.90
N GLU A 158 -11.64 -5.49 19.92
CA GLU A 158 -12.64 -4.43 19.78
C GLU A 158 -12.01 -3.10 19.35
N LEU A 159 -10.89 -2.69 19.98
CA LEU A 159 -10.15 -1.47 19.63
C LEU A 159 -9.64 -1.49 18.18
N LEU A 160 -9.06 -2.62 17.75
CA LEU A 160 -8.57 -2.78 16.39
C LEU A 160 -9.71 -2.80 15.38
N GLY A 161 -10.86 -3.40 15.72
CA GLY A 161 -12.07 -3.35 14.90
C GLY A 161 -12.57 -1.93 14.66
N GLN A 162 -12.63 -1.10 15.71
CA GLN A 162 -12.99 0.32 15.58
C GLN A 162 -12.01 1.08 14.68
N LYS A 163 -10.70 0.88 14.89
CA LYS A 163 -9.66 1.51 14.07
C LYS A 163 -9.71 1.06 12.61
N LEU A 164 -10.10 -0.19 12.35
CA LEU A 164 -10.27 -0.68 10.99
C LEU A 164 -11.43 0.04 10.29
N GLU A 165 -12.56 0.22 10.98
CA GLU A 165 -13.73 0.90 10.42
C GLU A 165 -13.45 2.40 10.18
N GLU A 166 -12.76 3.06 11.10
CA GLU A 166 -12.26 4.43 10.90
C GLU A 166 -11.38 4.55 9.65
N ASN A 167 -10.47 3.58 9.44
CA ASN A 167 -9.61 3.56 8.26
C ASN A 167 -10.38 3.34 6.96
N LYS A 168 -11.41 2.48 6.96
CA LYS A 168 -12.29 2.30 5.79
C LYS A 168 -13.01 3.60 5.43
N LEU A 169 -13.56 4.29 6.43
CA LEU A 169 -14.24 5.57 6.22
C LEU A 169 -13.28 6.65 5.70
N LEU A 170 -12.06 6.71 6.25
CA LEU A 170 -11.04 7.64 5.77
C LEU A 170 -10.64 7.34 4.32
N ARG A 171 -10.51 6.07 3.94
CA ARG A 171 -10.22 5.68 2.55
C ARG A 171 -11.34 6.05 1.60
N ALA A 172 -12.59 5.75 1.94
CA ALA A 172 -13.73 6.18 1.13
C ALA A 172 -13.74 7.70 0.90
N LYS A 173 -13.43 8.49 1.93
CA LYS A 173 -13.29 9.95 1.80
C LYS A 173 -12.12 10.36 0.92
N ILE A 174 -10.98 9.66 1.01
CA ILE A 174 -9.82 9.91 0.15
C ILE A 174 -10.18 9.61 -1.31
N ASP A 175 -10.88 8.52 -1.58
CA ASP A 175 -11.30 8.13 -2.92
C ASP A 175 -12.32 9.14 -3.50
N GLU A 176 -13.27 9.63 -2.69
CA GLU A 176 -14.18 10.71 -3.07
C GLU A 176 -13.42 12.00 -3.43
N LEU A 177 -12.44 12.38 -2.63
CA LEU A 177 -11.60 13.56 -2.88
C LEU A 177 -10.71 13.40 -4.12
N GLN A 178 -10.17 12.20 -4.34
CA GLN A 178 -9.35 11.88 -5.50
C GLN A 178 -10.18 11.86 -6.79
N ASN A 179 -11.38 11.27 -6.76
CA ASN A 179 -12.30 11.29 -7.89
C ASN A 179 -12.78 12.72 -8.22
N GLY A 180 -13.08 13.53 -7.20
CA GLY A 180 -13.41 14.95 -7.40
C GLY A 180 -12.25 15.76 -8.00
N CYS A 181 -11.01 15.47 -7.59
CA CYS A 181 -9.82 16.08 -8.17
C CYS A 181 -9.62 15.65 -9.64
N HIS A 182 -9.79 14.36 -9.95
CA HIS A 182 -9.68 13.84 -11.31
C HIS A 182 -10.70 14.48 -12.27
N ILE A 183 -11.97 14.58 -11.86
CA ILE A 183 -13.02 15.23 -12.65
C ILE A 183 -12.66 16.70 -12.91
N SER A 184 -12.19 17.44 -11.90
CA SER A 184 -11.81 18.84 -12.06
C SER A 184 -10.61 19.05 -12.99
N GLN A 185 -9.68 18.09 -13.06
CA GLN A 185 -8.53 18.14 -13.97
C GLN A 185 -8.92 17.81 -15.41
N GLU A 186 -9.83 16.86 -15.61
CA GLU A 186 -10.39 16.52 -16.94
C GLU A 186 -11.21 17.69 -17.52
N GLU A 187 -12.04 18.35 -16.71
CA GLU A 187 -12.77 19.56 -17.11
C GLU A 187 -11.82 20.71 -17.49
N HIS A 188 -10.73 20.88 -16.74
CA HIS A 188 -9.70 21.88 -17.04
C HIS A 188 -8.96 21.57 -18.35
N GLN A 189 -8.57 20.31 -18.57
CA GLN A 189 -7.88 19.89 -19.79
C GLN A 189 -8.78 20.06 -21.03
N MET A 190 -10.07 19.68 -20.93
CA MET A 190 -11.03 19.86 -22.01
C MET A 190 -11.28 21.34 -22.34
N SER A 191 -11.16 22.23 -21.36
CA SER A 191 -11.24 23.69 -21.58
C SER A 191 -9.97 24.25 -22.25
N ILE A 192 -8.79 23.72 -21.93
CA ILE A 192 -7.52 24.10 -22.56
C ILE A 192 -7.50 23.64 -24.02
N ASP A 193 -7.95 22.42 -24.31
CA ASP A 193 -7.96 21.87 -25.67
C ASP A 193 -8.95 22.61 -26.61
N GLN A 194 -9.90 23.38 -26.06
CA GLN A 194 -10.81 24.25 -26.82
C GLN A 194 -10.29 25.68 -27.02
N THR A 195 -9.19 26.06 -26.36
CA THR A 195 -8.58 27.37 -26.59
C THR A 195 -7.79 27.37 -27.92
N PRO A 196 -8.07 28.28 -28.87
CA PRO A 196 -7.30 28.37 -30.10
C PRO A 196 -5.83 28.63 -29.77
N ASN A 197 -4.93 27.87 -30.39
CA ASN A 197 -3.50 28.09 -30.20
C ASN A 197 -3.06 29.43 -30.83
N GLU A 198 -1.87 29.88 -30.48
CA GLU A 198 -1.31 31.17 -30.92
C GLU A 198 -1.26 31.30 -32.46
N ALA A 199 -1.03 30.19 -33.19
CA ALA A 199 -1.04 30.20 -34.65
C ALA A 199 -2.45 30.33 -35.24
N ASP A 200 -3.46 29.75 -34.60
CA ASP A 200 -4.87 29.91 -34.99
C ASP A 200 -5.36 31.33 -34.71
N LEU A 201 -4.96 31.95 -33.60
CA LEU A 201 -5.26 33.35 -33.29
C LEU A 201 -4.62 34.30 -34.30
N LEU A 202 -3.34 34.11 -34.63
CA LEU A 202 -2.64 34.92 -35.63
C LEU A 202 -3.27 34.77 -37.03
N ARG A 203 -3.72 33.56 -37.40
CA ARG A 203 -4.45 33.33 -38.66
C ARG A 203 -5.79 34.08 -38.65
N MET A 204 -6.55 34.02 -37.56
CA MET A 204 -7.82 34.74 -37.42
C MET A 204 -7.65 36.26 -37.52
N GLU A 205 -6.63 36.84 -36.88
CA GLU A 205 -6.31 38.27 -36.99
C GLU A 205 -5.89 38.66 -38.42
N GLN A 206 -5.12 37.79 -39.08
CA GLN A 206 -4.68 37.99 -40.46
C GLN A 206 -5.87 37.95 -41.43
N ASP A 207 -6.77 36.98 -41.27
CA ASP A 207 -8.00 36.85 -42.05
C ASP A 207 -8.92 38.07 -41.85
N GLU A 208 -9.08 38.53 -40.60
CA GLU A 208 -9.87 39.72 -40.28
C GLU A 208 -9.26 41.00 -40.90
N TYR A 209 -7.93 41.14 -40.87
CA TYR A 209 -7.22 42.26 -41.49
C TYR A 209 -7.45 42.31 -43.00
N TYR A 210 -7.28 41.19 -43.71
CA TYR A 210 -7.46 41.14 -45.16
C TYR A 210 -8.94 41.25 -45.56
N HIS A 211 -9.87 40.71 -44.76
CA HIS A 211 -11.31 40.90 -44.96
C HIS A 211 -11.69 42.38 -44.83
N ASN A 212 -11.22 43.08 -43.80
CA ASN A 212 -11.49 44.50 -43.63
C ASN A 212 -10.82 45.36 -44.72
N LYS A 213 -9.60 45.01 -45.14
CA LYS A 213 -8.90 45.68 -46.25
C LYS A 213 -9.64 45.48 -47.59
N PHE A 214 -10.21 44.29 -47.80
CA PHE A 214 -11.09 43.98 -48.93
C PHE A 214 -12.33 44.88 -48.94
N LEU A 215 -13.09 44.92 -47.84
CA LEU A 215 -14.29 45.75 -47.72
C LEU A 215 -13.99 47.23 -47.96
N GLN A 216 -12.89 47.75 -47.39
CA GLN A 216 -12.48 49.16 -47.57
C GLN A 216 -12.06 49.49 -49.01
N SER A 217 -11.45 48.54 -49.73
CA SER A 217 -11.08 48.73 -51.14
C SER A 217 -12.31 48.66 -52.05
N HIS A 218 -13.22 47.72 -51.80
CA HIS A 218 -14.43 47.53 -52.58
C HIS A 218 -15.39 48.73 -52.48
N MET A 219 -15.37 49.47 -51.37
CA MET A 219 -16.11 50.72 -51.21
C MET A 219 -15.47 51.93 -51.92
N LYS A 220 -14.21 51.85 -52.35
CA LYS A 220 -13.46 52.96 -52.96
C LYS A 220 -13.21 52.79 -54.47
N SER A 221 -13.13 51.56 -54.95
CA SER A 221 -13.05 51.20 -56.37
C SER A 221 -13.57 49.77 -56.55
N ASN A 222 -14.33 49.49 -57.62
CA ASN A 222 -14.82 48.15 -57.96
C ASN A 222 -13.70 47.18 -58.42
N THR A 223 -12.49 47.30 -57.88
CA THR A 223 -11.31 46.49 -58.20
C THR A 223 -10.58 46.14 -56.91
N LEU A 224 -10.30 44.85 -56.69
CA LEU A 224 -9.52 44.37 -55.55
C LEU A 224 -8.02 44.72 -55.69
N PRO A 225 -7.30 45.00 -54.58
CA PRO A 225 -5.86 45.14 -54.59
C PRO A 225 -5.18 43.79 -54.82
N THR A 226 -4.11 43.76 -55.62
CA THR A 226 -3.36 42.55 -55.98
C THR A 226 -2.88 41.75 -54.76
N GLU A 227 -2.44 42.44 -53.70
CA GLU A 227 -1.99 41.80 -52.44
C GLU A 227 -3.08 40.99 -51.73
N VAL A 228 -4.35 41.37 -51.89
CA VAL A 228 -5.49 40.65 -51.29
C VAL A 228 -5.81 39.41 -52.10
N MET A 229 -5.74 39.51 -53.44
CA MET A 229 -5.95 38.38 -54.35
C MET A 229 -4.88 37.30 -54.17
N ASP A 230 -3.62 37.69 -53.99
CA ASP A 230 -2.51 36.74 -53.82
C ASP A 230 -2.60 35.97 -52.48
N TYR A 231 -3.07 36.61 -51.40
CA TYR A 231 -3.31 35.96 -50.11
C TYR A 231 -4.37 34.84 -50.23
N TYR A 232 -5.56 35.17 -50.75
CA TYR A 232 -6.66 34.22 -50.89
C TYR A 232 -6.38 33.12 -51.93
N ALA A 233 -5.59 33.40 -52.98
CA ALA A 233 -5.18 32.39 -53.96
C ALA A 233 -4.14 31.39 -53.41
N SER A 234 -3.46 31.74 -52.31
CA SER A 234 -2.44 30.90 -51.69
C SER A 234 -2.95 29.97 -50.58
N ASP A 235 -4.21 30.16 -50.12
CA ASP A 235 -4.84 29.32 -49.10
C ASP A 235 -5.61 28.15 -49.74
N PRO A 236 -5.17 26.88 -49.57
CA PRO A 236 -5.80 25.72 -50.18
C PRO A 236 -7.17 25.34 -49.58
N LYS A 237 -7.65 26.02 -48.52
CA LYS A 237 -8.97 25.75 -47.89
C LYS A 237 -10.09 26.65 -48.38
N ILE A 238 -9.79 27.71 -49.15
CA ILE A 238 -10.80 28.64 -49.64
C ILE A 238 -11.22 28.19 -51.02
N GLU A 239 -12.35 27.49 -51.11
CA GLU A 239 -12.93 27.12 -52.40
C GLU A 239 -13.33 28.41 -53.15
N LEU A 240 -12.85 28.55 -54.39
CA LEU A 240 -13.12 29.67 -55.31
C LEU A 240 -14.61 30.03 -55.50
N ASN A 241 -15.54 29.25 -54.96
CA ASN A 241 -16.98 29.50 -54.99
C ASN A 241 -17.48 30.57 -54.01
N ASP A 242 -16.72 30.93 -52.97
CA ASP A 242 -17.16 31.98 -52.03
C ASP A 242 -17.02 33.41 -52.58
N PHE A 243 -16.28 33.60 -53.69
CA PHE A 243 -16.12 34.90 -54.35
C PHE A 243 -17.28 35.28 -55.30
N ALA A 244 -18.18 34.34 -55.63
CA ALA A 244 -19.26 34.60 -56.59
C ALA A 244 -20.44 35.39 -56.00
N GLN A 245 -20.49 35.64 -54.69
CA GLN A 245 -21.57 36.41 -54.05
C GLN A 245 -21.30 37.92 -53.93
N TYR A 246 -20.09 38.39 -54.26
CA TYR A 246 -19.70 39.80 -54.09
C TYR A 246 -19.46 40.57 -55.41
N PHE A 247 -19.80 39.99 -56.57
CA PHE A 247 -19.86 40.69 -57.87
C PHE A 247 -21.31 40.90 -58.33
#